data_AF-A0A2A6PZJ6-F1
#
_entry.id   AF-A0A2A6PZJ6-F1
#
_cell.length_a   1.000
_cell.length_b   1.000
_cell.length_c   1.000
_cell.angle_alpha   90.00
_cell.angle_beta   90.00
_cell.angle_gamma   90.00
#
_symmetry.space_group_name_H-M   'P 1'
#
loop_
_entity.id
_entity.type
_entity.pdbx_description
1 polymer ?
#
loop_
_entity_poly.entity_id
_entity_poly.type
_entity_poly.pdbx_seq_one_letter_code
_entity_poly.pdbx_strand_id
1 'polypeptide(L)'
;MEEPRKLSLQKTPIKIDLQLDAPIWTPPRQALWQRIAQHDFEPDTPLNFTRRLARDHGWRLEEARAAVDAYRRFCFLAVVSPTPVTPSELVDEVWHQHLIYSRDYWTIWCGEALQAPLHHDPTPGGPEAQMIYRRQYAETLALHEQFFGPPDSELWPATHLRFGRPRYHVTDRSNWLVVPRPMSWIRRLSKR
;
A
#
# COMPACT_ATOMS: atom_id res chain seq x y z
N MET A 1 14.55 36.28 15.22
CA MET A 1 14.57 36.35 13.74
C MET A 1 14.72 34.91 13.28
N GLU A 2 13.59 34.21 13.14
CA GLU A 2 13.55 32.77 12.82
C GLU A 2 13.73 32.57 11.32
N GLU A 3 14.73 31.79 10.93
CA GLU A 3 14.88 31.34 9.55
C GLU A 3 13.76 30.35 9.19
N PRO A 4 13.14 30.47 8.01
CA PRO A 4 12.14 29.50 7.57
C PRO A 4 12.81 28.14 7.30
N ARG A 5 12.34 27.13 8.03
CA ARG A 5 12.68 25.71 7.86
C ARG A 5 12.40 25.30 6.42
N LYS A 6 13.45 25.20 5.59
CA LYS A 6 13.34 24.69 4.22
C LYS A 6 12.78 23.27 4.30
N LEU A 7 11.58 23.07 3.76
CA LEU A 7 11.07 21.74 3.43
C LEU A 7 12.11 21.10 2.51
N SER A 8 12.88 20.15 3.04
CA SER A 8 13.75 19.31 2.23
C SER A 8 12.87 18.29 1.51
N LEU A 9 12.14 18.77 0.51
CA LEU A 9 11.72 17.94 -0.60
C LEU A 9 13.02 17.43 -1.21
N GLN A 10 13.31 16.15 -1.05
CA GLN A 10 14.45 15.49 -1.66
C GLN A 10 14.45 15.79 -3.17
N LYS A 11 15.18 16.82 -3.57
CA LYS A 11 15.52 17.08 -4.97
C LYS A 11 16.76 16.27 -5.24
N THR A 12 16.56 15.10 -5.84
CA THR A 12 17.63 14.25 -6.39
C THR A 12 17.13 13.73 -7.74
N PRO A 13 17.99 13.68 -8.76
CA PRO A 13 17.60 13.95 -10.14
C PRO A 13 16.80 12.81 -10.76
N ILE A 14 15.94 13.18 -11.70
CA ILE A 14 15.33 12.28 -12.70
C ILE A 14 16.44 11.40 -13.28
N LYS A 15 16.31 10.08 -13.15
CA LYS A 15 16.88 9.04 -14.04
C LYS A 15 16.59 7.62 -13.53
N ILE A 16 15.50 7.03 -14.00
CA ILE A 16 15.59 5.81 -14.80
C ILE A 16 14.69 6.10 -15.99
N ASP A 17 15.34 6.37 -17.12
CA ASP A 17 14.72 6.23 -18.43
C ASP A 17 14.11 4.82 -18.44
N LEU A 18 12.78 4.71 -18.53
CA LEU A 18 12.15 3.48 -19.01
C LEU A 18 12.64 3.35 -20.46
N GLN A 19 13.90 2.94 -20.62
CA GLN A 19 14.54 2.82 -21.91
C GLN A 19 13.61 1.95 -22.73
N LEU A 20 13.09 2.52 -23.82
CA LEU A 20 12.09 1.93 -24.70
C LEU A 20 12.47 0.52 -25.21
N ASP A 21 13.74 0.13 -25.04
CA ASP A 21 14.34 -1.05 -25.63
C ASP A 21 14.79 -2.12 -24.61
N ALA A 22 14.66 -1.88 -23.29
CA ALA A 22 15.04 -2.85 -22.26
C ALA A 22 13.82 -3.62 -21.71
N PRO A 23 13.92 -4.93 -21.45
CA PRO A 23 12.81 -5.69 -20.88
C PRO A 23 12.45 -5.20 -19.48
N ILE A 24 11.15 -5.06 -19.21
CA ILE A 24 10.62 -4.62 -17.91
C ILE A 24 11.12 -5.55 -16.79
N TRP A 25 11.19 -6.86 -17.03
CA TRP A 25 11.72 -7.85 -16.10
C TRP A 25 13.19 -8.21 -16.41
N THR A 26 14.11 -7.46 -15.84
CA THR A 26 15.55 -7.77 -15.86
C THR A 26 15.91 -8.82 -14.80
N PRO A 27 17.06 -9.53 -14.92
CA PRO A 27 17.46 -10.52 -13.90
C PRO A 27 17.53 -9.96 -12.47
N PRO A 28 18.03 -8.72 -12.21
CA PRO A 28 17.96 -8.12 -10.87
C PRO A 28 16.53 -7.93 -10.36
N ARG A 29 15.59 -7.52 -11.21
CA ARG A 29 14.16 -7.35 -10.84
C ARG A 29 13.49 -8.69 -10.56
N GLN A 30 13.81 -9.73 -11.33
CA GLN A 30 13.32 -11.08 -11.08
C GLN A 30 13.83 -11.62 -9.72
N ALA A 31 15.12 -11.41 -9.42
CA ALA A 31 15.69 -11.82 -8.14
C ALA A 31 15.07 -11.07 -6.95
N LEU A 32 14.82 -9.76 -7.08
CA LEU A 32 14.09 -8.97 -6.09
C LEU A 32 12.68 -9.54 -5.86
N TRP A 33 11.93 -9.76 -6.94
CA TRP A 33 10.57 -10.29 -6.84
C TRP A 33 10.54 -11.68 -6.21
N GLN A 34 11.49 -12.56 -6.53
CA GLN A 34 11.60 -13.88 -5.90
C GLN A 34 11.74 -13.78 -4.39
N ARG A 35 12.62 -12.92 -3.87
CA ARG A 35 12.80 -12.76 -2.43
C ARG A 35 11.54 -12.20 -1.76
N ILE A 36 10.92 -11.18 -2.36
CA ILE A 36 9.64 -10.60 -1.89
C ILE A 36 8.53 -11.67 -1.84
N ALA A 37 8.43 -12.50 -2.87
CA ALA A 37 7.42 -13.54 -2.97
C ALA A 37 7.66 -14.70 -1.99
N GLN A 38 8.92 -14.99 -1.65
CA GLN A 38 9.31 -16.06 -0.74
C GLN A 38 9.18 -15.71 0.75
N HIS A 39 9.11 -14.43 1.09
CA HIS A 39 8.93 -14.02 2.48
C HIS A 39 7.61 -14.55 3.05
N ASP A 40 7.70 -15.20 4.20
CA ASP A 40 6.60 -15.91 4.83
C ASP A 40 5.81 -15.03 5.81
N PHE A 41 4.65 -14.55 5.37
CA PHE A 41 3.67 -13.87 6.23
C PHE A 41 2.72 -14.85 6.97
N GLU A 42 2.80 -16.15 6.71
CA GLU A 42 1.95 -17.16 7.33
C GLU A 42 2.72 -18.29 8.03
N PRO A 43 3.72 -17.98 8.89
CA PRO A 43 4.40 -19.01 9.66
C PRO A 43 3.39 -19.79 10.53
N ASP A 44 3.71 -21.04 10.82
CA ASP A 44 2.85 -21.97 11.58
C ASP A 44 2.70 -21.51 13.05
N THR A 45 1.81 -20.54 13.24
CA THR A 45 1.46 -19.95 14.53
C THR A 45 -0.04 -19.66 14.53
N PRO A 46 -0.73 -19.79 15.69
CA PRO A 46 -2.19 -19.61 15.75
C PRO A 46 -2.69 -18.25 15.25
N LEU A 47 -1.88 -17.20 15.41
CA LEU A 47 -2.19 -15.83 14.96
C LEU A 47 -0.98 -15.24 14.22
N ASN A 48 -0.71 -15.76 13.03
CA ASN A 48 0.28 -15.20 12.12
C ASN A 48 -0.14 -13.83 11.56
N PHE A 49 0.74 -13.21 10.77
CA PHE A 49 0.55 -11.86 10.23
C PHE A 49 -0.79 -11.72 9.46
N THR A 50 -1.06 -12.62 8.52
CA THR A 50 -2.28 -12.54 7.69
C THR A 50 -3.56 -12.80 8.50
N ARG A 51 -3.52 -13.72 9.47
CA ARG A 51 -4.67 -13.97 10.37
C ARG A 51 -4.95 -12.77 11.27
N ARG A 52 -3.90 -12.09 11.75
CA ARG A 52 -4.07 -10.84 12.51
C ARG A 52 -4.70 -9.76 11.65
N LEU A 53 -4.23 -9.59 10.42
CA LEU A 53 -4.78 -8.62 9.48
C LEU A 53 -6.27 -8.87 9.23
N ALA A 54 -6.64 -10.13 8.98
CA ALA A 54 -8.03 -10.53 8.81
C ALA A 54 -8.89 -10.19 10.04
N ARG A 55 -8.41 -10.51 11.23
CA ARG A 55 -9.12 -10.23 12.49
C ARG A 55 -9.30 -8.72 12.73
N ASP A 56 -8.22 -7.95 12.60
CA ASP A 56 -8.18 -6.54 13.00
C ASP A 56 -9.00 -5.65 12.05
N HIS A 57 -9.11 -6.04 10.77
CA HIS A 57 -9.93 -5.34 9.79
C HIS A 57 -11.32 -5.97 9.53
N GLY A 58 -11.62 -7.12 10.16
CA GLY A 58 -12.85 -7.86 9.94
C GLY A 58 -12.98 -8.46 8.53
N TRP A 59 -11.85 -8.81 7.91
CA TRP A 59 -11.78 -9.41 6.59
C TRP A 59 -11.86 -10.93 6.65
N ARG A 60 -12.28 -11.54 5.54
CA ARG A 60 -12.03 -12.97 5.28
C ARG A 60 -10.54 -13.20 5.10
N LEU A 61 -10.09 -14.42 5.38
CA LEU A 61 -8.67 -14.74 5.25
C LEU A 61 -8.17 -14.59 3.80
N GLU A 62 -9.00 -14.89 2.80
CA GLU A 62 -8.64 -14.66 1.39
C GLU A 62 -8.42 -13.19 1.06
N GLU A 63 -9.23 -12.29 1.62
CA GLU A 63 -9.11 -10.84 1.41
C GLU A 63 -7.80 -10.31 2.02
N ALA A 64 -7.44 -10.80 3.23
CA ALA A 64 -6.17 -10.48 3.86
C ALA A 64 -4.97 -10.96 3.02
N ARG A 65 -5.03 -12.18 2.47
CA ARG A 65 -3.98 -12.69 1.57
C ARG A 65 -3.85 -11.85 0.30
N ALA A 66 -4.97 -11.48 -0.31
CA ALA A 66 -4.97 -10.62 -1.49
C ALA A 66 -4.37 -9.23 -1.20
N ALA A 67 -4.66 -8.66 -0.02
CA ALA A 67 -4.03 -7.42 0.44
C ALA A 67 -2.51 -7.56 0.68
N VAL A 68 -2.07 -8.68 1.24
CA VAL A 68 -0.63 -8.99 1.40
C VAL A 68 0.07 -9.10 0.04
N ASP A 69 -0.56 -9.73 -0.95
CA ASP A 69 0.01 -9.80 -2.30
C ASP A 69 0.07 -8.44 -2.99
N ALA A 70 -0.93 -7.59 -2.78
CA ALA A 70 -0.88 -6.19 -3.22
C ALA A 70 0.25 -5.41 -2.52
N TYR A 71 0.48 -5.65 -1.23
CA TYR A 71 1.61 -5.08 -0.49
C TYR A 71 2.97 -5.54 -1.01
N ARG A 72 3.13 -6.82 -1.34
CA ARG A 72 4.35 -7.32 -2.02
C ARG A 72 4.65 -6.55 -3.30
N ARG A 73 3.63 -6.37 -4.16
CA ARG A 73 3.75 -5.60 -5.42
C ARG A 73 4.11 -4.14 -5.14
N PHE A 74 3.47 -3.51 -4.16
CA PHE A 74 3.82 -2.15 -3.75
C PHE A 74 5.29 -2.02 -3.33
N CYS A 75 5.78 -2.89 -2.45
CA CYS A 75 7.18 -2.85 -2.01
C CYS A 75 8.16 -3.08 -3.17
N PHE A 76 7.82 -3.98 -4.11
CA PHE A 76 8.60 -4.12 -5.33
C PHE A 76 8.67 -2.80 -6.11
N LEU A 77 7.52 -2.15 -6.35
CA LEU A 77 7.45 -0.85 -7.04
C LEU A 77 8.24 0.23 -6.30
N ALA A 78 8.18 0.25 -4.97
CA ALA A 78 8.92 1.20 -4.15
C ALA A 78 10.44 1.06 -4.28
N VAL A 79 10.95 -0.14 -4.55
CA VAL A 79 12.39 -0.38 -4.76
C VAL A 79 12.81 -0.09 -6.20
N VAL A 80 11.97 -0.40 -7.20
CA VAL A 80 12.36 -0.25 -8.61
C VAL A 80 12.01 1.11 -9.22
N SER A 81 11.10 1.86 -8.61
CA SER A 81 10.68 3.16 -9.10
C SER A 81 11.75 4.23 -8.84
N PRO A 82 12.08 5.09 -9.82
CA PRO A 82 13.01 6.20 -9.61
C PRO A 82 12.40 7.33 -8.76
N THR A 83 11.08 7.35 -8.62
CA THR A 83 10.34 8.33 -7.82
C THR A 83 9.62 7.61 -6.67
N PRO A 84 9.38 8.30 -5.55
CA PRO A 84 8.54 7.75 -4.49
C PRO A 84 7.20 7.27 -5.04
N VAL A 85 6.65 6.19 -4.46
CA VAL A 85 5.31 5.66 -4.80
C VAL A 85 4.35 5.78 -3.61
N THR A 86 3.05 5.76 -3.86
CA THR A 86 2.02 5.88 -2.81
C THR A 86 1.14 4.62 -2.80
N PRO A 87 1.04 3.87 -1.69
CA PRO A 87 0.24 2.64 -1.61
C PRO A 87 -1.26 2.97 -1.58
N SER A 88 -2.19 2.13 -2.03
CA SER A 88 -3.62 2.35 -1.73
C SER A 88 -3.90 2.31 -0.22
N GLU A 89 -5.10 2.74 0.23
CA GLU A 89 -5.45 2.66 1.66
C GLU A 89 -5.29 1.24 2.22
N LEU A 90 -5.80 0.21 1.53
CA LEU A 90 -5.71 -1.17 2.01
C LEU A 90 -4.27 -1.70 2.05
N VAL A 91 -3.44 -1.29 1.09
CA VAL A 91 -2.02 -1.67 1.07
C VAL A 91 -1.24 -0.95 2.17
N ASP A 92 -1.60 0.30 2.46
CA ASP A 92 -1.03 1.07 3.56
C ASP A 92 -1.37 0.45 4.92
N GLU A 93 -2.58 -0.08 5.10
CA GLU A 93 -2.94 -0.84 6.32
C GLU A 93 -2.07 -2.08 6.52
N VAL A 94 -1.79 -2.84 5.46
CA VAL A 94 -0.85 -3.97 5.51
C VAL A 94 0.55 -3.47 5.93
N TRP A 95 1.00 -2.37 5.35
CA TRP A 95 2.31 -1.78 5.66
C TRP A 95 2.39 -1.30 7.11
N HIS A 96 1.37 -0.61 7.60
CA HIS A 96 1.27 -0.20 9.01
C HIS A 96 1.36 -1.40 9.95
N GLN A 97 0.63 -2.48 9.64
CA GLN A 97 0.74 -3.69 10.44
C GLN A 97 2.17 -4.26 10.40
N HIS A 98 2.83 -4.27 9.23
CA HIS A 98 4.19 -4.80 9.10
C HIS A 98 5.21 -4.01 9.92
N LEU A 99 5.07 -2.69 10.02
CA LEU A 99 5.93 -1.85 10.87
C LEU A 99 5.88 -2.27 12.36
N ILE A 100 4.76 -2.83 12.83
CA ILE A 100 4.63 -3.35 14.20
C ILE A 100 5.46 -4.62 14.40
N TYR A 101 5.66 -5.44 13.35
CA TYR A 101 6.58 -6.59 13.36
C TYR A 101 8.02 -6.12 13.14
N SER A 102 8.47 -5.14 13.92
CA SER A 102 9.66 -4.34 13.65
C SER A 102 10.96 -5.12 13.44
N ARG A 103 11.15 -6.25 14.14
CA ARG A 103 12.32 -7.13 13.93
C ARG A 103 12.30 -7.77 12.54
N ASP A 104 11.15 -8.34 12.18
CA ASP A 104 10.96 -8.92 10.85
C ASP A 104 11.09 -7.83 9.78
N TYR A 105 10.37 -6.72 9.95
CA TYR A 105 10.36 -5.60 9.02
C TYR A 105 11.76 -5.05 8.72
N TRP A 106 12.58 -4.81 9.74
CA TRP A 106 13.90 -4.21 9.56
C TRP A 106 14.97 -5.21 9.15
N THR A 107 15.02 -6.37 9.81
CA THR A 107 16.10 -7.34 9.60
C THR A 107 15.84 -8.21 8.38
N ILE A 108 14.63 -8.74 8.24
CA ILE A 108 14.32 -9.74 7.21
C ILE A 108 13.71 -9.04 5.99
N TRP A 109 12.63 -8.28 6.15
CA TRP A 109 11.96 -7.65 5.01
C TRP A 109 12.81 -6.59 4.34
N CYS A 110 13.23 -5.53 5.06
CA CYS A 110 14.09 -4.49 4.49
C CYS A 110 15.52 -4.99 4.22
N GLY A 111 16.10 -5.72 5.17
CA GLY A 111 17.50 -6.14 5.12
C GLY A 111 17.79 -7.24 4.10
N GLU A 112 16.97 -8.30 4.08
CA GLU A 112 17.23 -9.49 3.26
C GLU A 112 16.35 -9.53 2.01
N ALA A 113 15.04 -9.29 2.13
CA ALA A 113 14.12 -9.42 1.00
C ALA A 113 14.22 -8.25 0.02
N LEU A 114 14.00 -7.03 0.50
CA LEU A 114 14.10 -5.80 -0.28
C LEU A 114 15.55 -5.41 -0.57
N GLN A 115 16.46 -5.68 0.37
CA GLN A 115 17.85 -5.18 0.37
C GLN A 115 17.93 -3.65 0.22
N ALA A 116 16.91 -2.96 0.74
CA ALA A 116 16.77 -1.52 0.70
C ALA A 116 15.92 -1.05 1.88
N PRO A 117 16.24 0.10 2.50
CA PRO A 117 15.38 0.68 3.51
C PRO A 117 14.09 1.19 2.87
N LEU A 118 12.97 0.87 3.51
CA LEU A 118 11.66 1.42 3.15
C LEU A 118 11.10 2.09 4.41
N HIS A 119 11.03 3.42 4.42
CA HIS A 119 10.53 4.17 5.56
C HIS A 119 9.08 4.59 5.33
N HIS A 120 8.27 4.53 6.39
CA HIS A 120 6.94 5.12 6.40
C HIS A 120 7.01 6.42 7.19
N ASP A 121 6.76 7.54 6.50
CA ASP A 121 6.76 8.87 7.09
C ASP A 121 5.32 9.41 7.17
N PRO A 122 4.94 10.04 8.29
CA PRO A 122 3.65 10.68 8.39
C PRO A 122 3.53 11.80 7.35
N THR A 123 2.34 11.94 6.77
CA THR A 123 2.04 13.06 5.88
C THR A 123 2.16 14.39 6.63
N PRO A 124 2.80 15.43 6.05
CA PRO A 124 2.80 16.76 6.64
C PRO A 124 1.40 17.42 6.63
N GLY A 125 0.43 16.82 5.93
CA GLY A 125 -0.91 17.36 5.76
C GLY A 125 -0.95 18.56 4.81
N GLY A 126 -2.15 19.11 4.64
CA GLY A 126 -2.40 20.28 3.80
C GLY A 126 -2.67 19.98 2.31
N PRO A 127 -3.21 20.97 1.56
CA PRO A 127 -3.61 20.80 0.17
C PRO A 127 -2.46 20.44 -0.78
N GLU A 128 -1.27 20.99 -0.55
CA GLU A 128 -0.08 20.76 -1.39
C GLU A 128 0.36 19.29 -1.31
N ALA A 129 0.44 18.75 -0.09
CA ALA A 129 0.78 17.34 0.14
C ALA A 129 -0.28 16.42 -0.50
N GLN A 130 -1.57 16.75 -0.35
CA GLN A 130 -2.65 16.00 -0.99
C GLN A 130 -2.51 15.96 -2.51
N MET A 131 -2.17 17.09 -3.15
CA MET A 131 -1.96 17.14 -4.60
C MET A 131 -0.79 16.25 -5.04
N ILE A 132 0.32 16.28 -4.29
CA ILE A 132 1.50 15.44 -4.53
C ILE A 132 1.11 13.96 -4.45
N TYR A 133 0.51 13.51 -3.34
CA TYR A 133 0.15 12.11 -3.16
C TYR A 133 -0.88 11.63 -4.17
N ARG A 134 -1.80 12.51 -4.60
CA ARG A 134 -2.80 12.18 -5.63
C ARG A 134 -2.15 11.90 -6.98
N ARG A 135 -1.17 12.72 -7.37
CA ARG A 135 -0.37 12.49 -8.58
C ARG A 135 0.48 11.24 -8.45
N GLN A 136 1.21 11.12 -7.35
CA GLN A 136 2.12 10.01 -7.06
C GLN A 136 1.39 8.65 -7.04
N TYR A 137 0.15 8.61 -6.53
CA TYR A 137 -0.67 7.40 -6.59
C TYR A 137 -1.08 7.04 -8.01
N ALA A 138 -1.45 8.02 -8.84
CA ALA A 138 -1.76 7.75 -10.25
C ALA A 138 -0.54 7.18 -10.99
N GLU A 139 0.65 7.71 -10.72
CA GLU A 139 1.92 7.17 -11.22
C GLU A 139 2.18 5.74 -10.68
N THR A 140 1.83 5.48 -9.41
CA THR A 140 1.93 4.14 -8.82
C THR A 140 1.02 3.12 -9.51
N LEU A 141 -0.22 3.49 -9.83
CA LEU A 141 -1.16 2.62 -10.57
C LEU A 141 -0.64 2.33 -11.98
N ALA A 142 -0.10 3.33 -12.67
CA ALA A 142 0.49 3.15 -14.00
C ALA A 142 1.71 2.21 -13.96
N LEU A 143 2.59 2.36 -12.95
CA LEU A 143 3.71 1.44 -12.74
C LEU A 143 3.24 0.02 -12.40
N HIS A 144 2.21 -0.11 -11.56
CA HIS A 144 1.62 -1.42 -11.27
C HIS A 144 1.14 -2.09 -12.55
N GLU A 145 0.41 -1.38 -13.41
CA GLU A 145 -0.09 -1.91 -14.68
C GLU A 145 1.03 -2.39 -15.59
N GLN A 146 2.13 -1.65 -15.67
CA GLN A 146 3.30 -2.03 -16.48
C GLN A 146 3.98 -3.31 -15.99
N PHE A 147 4.11 -3.51 -14.66
CA PHE A 147 4.84 -4.66 -14.10
C PHE A 147 3.97 -5.90 -13.89
N PHE A 148 2.72 -5.71 -13.46
CA PHE A 148 1.85 -6.77 -12.96
C PHE A 148 0.50 -6.86 -13.68
N GLY A 149 0.24 -5.97 -14.65
CA GLY A 149 -1.06 -5.83 -15.28
C GLY A 149 -2.05 -4.99 -14.45
N PRO A 150 -3.26 -4.78 -14.97
CA PRO A 150 -4.23 -3.88 -14.36
C PRO A 150 -4.53 -4.31 -12.92
N PRO A 151 -4.41 -3.40 -11.94
CA PRO A 151 -4.62 -3.77 -10.56
C PRO A 151 -6.12 -4.00 -10.27
N ASP A 152 -6.40 -4.89 -9.30
CA ASP A 152 -7.78 -5.10 -8.81
C ASP A 152 -8.31 -3.82 -8.16
N SER A 153 -9.43 -3.31 -8.65
CA SER A 153 -10.05 -2.08 -8.17
C SER A 153 -10.52 -2.13 -6.70
N GLU A 154 -10.72 -3.31 -6.12
CA GLU A 154 -11.03 -3.43 -4.69
C GLU A 154 -9.80 -3.15 -3.82
N LEU A 155 -8.62 -3.58 -4.26
CA LEU A 155 -7.34 -3.39 -3.56
C LEU A 155 -6.66 -2.06 -3.93
N TRP A 156 -6.83 -1.63 -5.18
CA TRP A 156 -6.21 -0.47 -5.80
C TRP A 156 -7.29 0.38 -6.48
N PRO A 157 -8.12 1.08 -5.70
CA PRO A 157 -9.20 1.89 -6.25
C PRO A 157 -8.64 3.02 -7.12
N ALA A 158 -9.43 3.48 -8.09
CA ALA A 158 -9.08 4.62 -8.92
C ALA A 158 -8.73 5.85 -8.05
N THR A 159 -7.83 6.71 -8.54
CA THR A 159 -7.29 7.86 -7.78
C THR A 159 -8.36 8.75 -7.15
N HIS A 160 -9.46 9.01 -7.85
CA HIS A 160 -10.55 9.85 -7.32
C HIS A 160 -11.37 9.16 -6.21
N LEU A 161 -11.41 7.83 -6.18
CA LEU A 161 -12.07 7.06 -5.12
C LEU A 161 -11.18 7.00 -3.88
N ARG A 162 -9.88 6.76 -4.06
CA ARG A 162 -8.90 6.73 -2.96
C ARG A 162 -8.86 8.05 -2.20
N PHE A 163 -8.76 9.17 -2.91
CA PHE A 163 -8.71 10.51 -2.31
C PHE A 163 -10.11 11.14 -2.20
N GLY A 164 -11.15 10.31 -2.15
CA GLY A 164 -12.53 10.72 -1.94
C GLY A 164 -12.81 10.98 -0.45
N ARG A 165 -14.04 10.67 -0.03
CA ARG A 165 -14.38 10.73 1.40
C ARG A 165 -13.65 9.61 2.15
N PRO A 166 -13.05 9.89 3.32
CA PRO A 166 -12.40 8.87 4.13
C PRO A 166 -13.33 7.67 4.35
N ARG A 167 -12.83 6.47 4.06
CA ARG A 167 -13.61 5.25 4.18
C ARG A 167 -13.76 4.81 5.64
N TYR A 168 -12.73 5.05 6.45
CA TYR A 168 -12.65 4.62 7.85
C TYR A 168 -12.31 5.79 8.76
N HIS A 169 -12.76 5.71 10.00
CA HIS A 169 -12.30 6.54 11.11
C HIS A 169 -12.42 5.72 12.39
N VAL A 170 -11.51 5.95 13.34
CA VAL A 170 -11.56 5.30 14.66
C VAL A 170 -12.79 5.83 15.39
N THR A 171 -13.63 4.92 15.90
CA THR A 171 -14.87 5.25 16.62
C THR A 171 -14.88 4.59 17.99
N ASP A 172 -15.27 5.34 19.00
CA ASP A 172 -15.51 4.80 20.34
C ASP A 172 -16.91 4.19 20.41
N ARG A 173 -16.98 2.87 20.59
CA ARG A 173 -18.24 2.12 20.64
C ARG A 173 -19.07 2.38 21.91
N SER A 174 -18.52 3.08 22.90
CA SER A 174 -19.24 3.57 24.08
C SER A 174 -20.05 4.84 23.76
N ASN A 175 -19.62 5.58 22.73
CA ASN A 175 -20.19 6.87 22.32
C ASN A 175 -21.00 6.78 21.01
N TRP A 176 -20.77 5.75 20.18
CA TRP A 176 -21.36 5.64 18.85
C TRP A 176 -22.05 4.29 18.64
N LEU A 177 -23.24 4.33 18.02
CA LEU A 177 -23.91 3.15 17.48
C LEU A 177 -23.43 2.88 16.05
N VAL A 178 -22.83 1.72 15.81
CA VAL A 178 -22.40 1.29 14.45
C VAL A 178 -23.46 0.35 13.87
N VAL A 179 -24.16 0.81 12.83
CA VAL A 179 -25.20 0.03 12.14
C VAL A 179 -24.70 -0.34 10.75
N PRO A 180 -24.76 -1.61 10.33
CA PRO A 180 -24.38 -2.01 8.99
C PRO A 180 -25.27 -1.30 7.96
N ARG A 181 -24.68 -0.84 6.85
CA ARG A 181 -25.46 -0.19 5.77
C ARG A 181 -26.49 -1.18 5.21
N PRO A 182 -27.77 -0.79 5.08
CA PRO A 182 -28.84 -1.67 4.62
C PRO A 182 -28.82 -1.86 3.08
N MET A 183 -27.71 -2.35 2.53
CA MET A 183 -27.57 -2.50 1.07
C MET A 183 -28.17 -3.79 0.50
N SER A 184 -28.45 -4.82 1.32
CA SER A 184 -29.03 -6.08 0.85
C SER A 184 -30.56 -6.10 0.79
N TRP A 185 -31.25 -5.20 1.51
CA TRP A 185 -32.73 -5.19 1.61
C TRP A 185 -33.39 -4.13 0.71
N ILE A 186 -32.77 -2.96 0.55
CA ILE A 186 -33.34 -1.85 -0.25
C ILE A 186 -33.35 -2.17 -1.76
N ARG A 187 -32.32 -2.86 -2.27
CA ARG A 187 -32.25 -3.29 -3.68
C ARG A 187 -33.31 -4.35 -4.07
N ARG A 188 -33.96 -4.99 -3.10
CA ARG A 188 -34.96 -6.05 -3.32
C ARG A 188 -36.39 -5.50 -3.42
N LEU A 189 -36.62 -4.28 -2.95
CA LEU A 189 -37.93 -3.60 -2.99
C LEU A 189 -38.10 -2.69 -4.23
N SER A 190 -37.01 -2.29 -4.88
CA SER A 190 -37.06 -1.49 -6.12
C SER A 190 -37.15 -2.32 -7.41
N LYS A 191 -37.44 -3.62 -7.30
CA LYS A 191 -37.66 -4.55 -8.42
C LYS A 191 -39.02 -5.25 -8.34
N ARG A 192 -40.00 -4.61 -7.72
CA ARG A 192 -41.42 -5.00 -7.81
C ARG A 192 -42.20 -3.88 -8.46
#